data_AF-A0A7C6YCR0-F1
#
_entry.id   AF-A0A7C6YCR0-F1
#
_cell.length_a   1.000
_cell.length_b   1.000
_cell.length_c   1.000
_cell.angle_alpha   90.00
_cell.angle_beta   90.00
_cell.angle_gamma   90.00
#
_symmetry.space_group_name_H-M   'P 1'
#
loop_
_entity.id
_entity.type
_entity.pdbx_description
1 polymer ?
#
loop_
_entity_poly.entity_id
_entity_poly.type
_entity_poly.pdbx_seq_one_letter_code
_entity_poly.pdbx_strand_id
1 'polypeptide(L)' 'MSVQHAVVTGTRPDTRSAVRELLLERGALTAGEIGQALGLTAAGVRRHLDHLVEAGEVEPVRR' A
#
# COMPACT_ATOMS: atom_id res chain seq x y z
N MET A 1 -33.19 10.30 13.16
CA MET A 1 -32.09 11.04 12.52
C MET A 1 -30.79 10.49 13.08
N SER A 2 -30.13 9.56 12.38
CA SER A 2 -28.81 9.08 12.78
C SER A 2 -27.79 9.69 11.84
N VAL A 3 -27.01 10.62 12.37
CA VAL A 3 -25.97 11.34 11.66
C VAL A 3 -24.86 10.36 11.30
N GLN A 4 -24.64 10.18 9.99
CA GLN A 4 -23.49 9.45 9.47
C GLN A 4 -22.26 10.31 9.74
N HIS A 5 -21.42 9.90 10.67
CA HIS A 5 -20.13 10.53 10.91
C HIS A 5 -19.19 10.10 9.77
N ALA A 6 -19.21 10.85 8.67
CA ALA A 6 -18.22 10.71 7.61
C ALA A 6 -16.86 11.13 8.20
N VAL A 7 -16.03 10.14 8.55
CA VAL A 7 -14.65 10.41 8.93
C VAL A 7 -13.88 10.73 7.65
N VAL A 8 -13.94 11.99 7.22
CA VAL A 8 -13.03 12.50 6.20
C VAL A 8 -11.75 12.90 6.93
N THR A 9 -10.96 11.91 7.31
CA THR A 9 -9.63 12.17 7.85
C THR A 9 -8.71 12.33 6.65
N GLY A 10 -8.32 13.58 6.35
CA GLY A 10 -7.17 13.89 5.49
C GLY A 10 -5.86 13.46 6.14
N THR A 11 -5.80 12.21 6.62
CA THR A 11 -4.60 11.58 7.17
C THR A 11 -3.74 11.19 6.00
N ARG A 12 -2.43 11.48 6.08
CA ARG A 12 -1.45 10.86 5.20
C ARG A 12 -1.78 9.38 5.07
N PRO A 13 -1.88 8.81 3.84
CA PRO A 13 -2.17 7.40 3.70
C PRO A 13 -1.18 6.62 4.57
N ASP A 14 -1.72 5.68 5.34
CA ASP A 14 -0.86 4.75 6.06
C ASP A 14 0.05 4.06 5.03
N THR A 15 1.21 3.60 5.47
CA THR A 15 2.23 3.08 4.55
C THR A 15 1.68 1.99 3.63
N ARG A 16 0.75 1.16 4.12
CA ARG A 16 0.14 0.09 3.32
C ARG A 16 -0.78 0.67 2.24
N SER A 17 -1.59 1.67 2.55
CA SER A 17 -2.40 2.38 1.55
C SER A 17 -1.53 3.06 0.49
N ALA A 18 -0.44 3.72 0.89
CA ALA A 18 0.49 4.35 -0.06
C ALA A 18 1.17 3.33 -0.98
N VAL A 19 1.53 2.15 -0.46
CA VAL A 19 2.06 1.04 -1.28
C VAL A 19 1.02 0.55 -2.29
N ARG A 20 -0.24 0.36 -1.87
CA ARG A 20 -1.34 -0.09 -2.74
C ARG A 20 -1.61 0.91 -3.87
N GLU A 21 -1.72 2.19 -3.53
CA GLU A 21 -1.96 3.27 -4.51
C GLU A 21 -0.83 3.33 -5.54
N LEU A 22 0.43 3.25 -5.11
CA LEU A 22 1.56 3.26 -6.02
C LEU A 22 1.54 2.08 -7.01
N LEU A 23 1.15 0.88 -6.54
CA LEU A 23 0.99 -0.29 -7.40
C LEU A 23 -0.15 -0.13 -8.40
N LEU A 24 -1.26 0.49 -8.01
CA LEU A 24 -2.37 0.80 -8.93
C LEU A 24 -1.95 1.83 -10.00
N GLU A 25 -1.15 2.82 -9.62
CA GLU A 25 -0.70 3.88 -10.52
C GLU A 25 0.38 3.41 -11.50
N ARG A 26 1.35 2.62 -11.03
CA ARG A 26 2.55 2.26 -11.80
C ARG A 26 2.59 0.81 -12.26
N GLY A 27 1.63 -0.01 -11.82
CA GLY A 27 1.60 -1.44 -12.07
C GLY A 27 2.60 -2.21 -11.20
N ALA A 28 3.05 -3.35 -11.71
CA ALA A 28 3.96 -4.24 -11.00
C ALA A 28 5.32 -3.57 -10.72
N LEU A 29 5.64 -3.43 -9.43
CA LEU A 29 6.91 -2.91 -8.94
C LEU A 29 7.53 -3.89 -7.95
N THR A 30 8.85 -3.83 -7.83
CA THR A 30 9.58 -4.52 -6.77
C THR A 30 9.49 -3.76 -5.44
N ALA A 31 9.69 -4.46 -4.33
CA ALA A 31 9.74 -3.83 -3.00
C ALA A 31 10.84 -2.76 -2.87
N GLY A 32 11.93 -2.89 -3.63
CA GLY A 32 13.00 -1.89 -3.68
C GLY A 32 12.56 -0.60 -4.36
N GLU A 33 11.92 -0.68 -5.52
CA GLU A 33 11.40 0.47 -6.27
C GLU A 33 10.32 1.21 -5.47
N ILE A 34 9.41 0.47 -4.83
CA ILE A 34 8.40 1.03 -3.93
C ILE A 34 9.07 1.75 -2.75
N GLY A 35 10.10 1.13 -2.16
CA GLY A 35 10.85 1.73 -1.05
C GLY A 35 11.52 3.04 -1.44
N GLN A 36 12.15 3.10 -2.62
CA GLN A 36 12.74 4.34 -3.13
C GLN A 36 11.70 5.43 -3.37
N ALA A 37 10.53 5.09 -3.91
CA ALA A 37 9.46 6.05 -4.18
C ALA A 37 8.82 6.63 -2.90
N LEU A 38 8.71 5.82 -1.84
CA LEU A 38 8.04 6.20 -0.60
C LEU A 38 8.99 6.62 0.54
N GLY A 39 10.31 6.57 0.33
CA GLY A 39 11.30 6.85 1.36
C GLY A 39 11.35 5.78 2.46
N LEU A 40 11.16 4.51 2.09
CA LEU A 40 11.10 3.36 2.98
C LEU A 40 12.20 2.34 2.67
N THR A 41 12.51 1.51 3.64
CA THR A 41 13.38 0.35 3.38
C THR A 41 12.61 -0.73 2.64
N ALA A 42 13.28 -1.46 1.75
CA ALA A 42 12.68 -2.61 1.06
C ALA A 42 12.21 -3.71 2.04
N ALA A 43 12.83 -3.82 3.22
CA ALA A 43 12.37 -4.73 4.28
C ALA A 43 11.04 -4.28 4.88
N GLY A 44 10.86 -2.99 5.16
CA GLY A 44 9.59 -2.43 5.61
C GLY A 44 8.48 -2.61 4.58
N VAL A 45 8.78 -2.32 3.31
CA VAL A 45 7.82 -2.52 2.21
C VAL A 45 7.37 -3.97 2.10
N ARG A 46 8.30 -4.95 2.17
CA ARG A 46 7.94 -6.38 2.12
C ARG A 46 6.92 -6.76 3.18
N ARG A 47 7.08 -6.29 4.43
CA ARG A 47 6.09 -6.55 5.50
C ARG A 47 4.70 -6.04 5.15
N HIS A 48 4.61 -4.86 4.52
CA HIS A 48 3.33 -4.31 4.09
C HIS A 48 2.75 -5.08 2.89
N LEU A 49 3.60 -5.49 1.94
CA LEU A 49 3.19 -6.34 0.83
C LEU A 49 2.68 -7.70 1.32
N ASP A 50 3.33 -8.31 2.31
CA ASP A 50 2.88 -9.57 2.90
C ASP A 50 1.45 -9.42 3.46
N HIS A 51 1.17 -8.35 4.21
CA HIS A 51 -0.18 -8.06 4.70
C HIS A 51 -1.19 -7.78 3.58
N LEU A 52 -0.79 -7.14 2.49
CA LEU A 52 -1.67 -6.92 1.34
C LEU A 52 -1.98 -8.23 0.62
N VAL A 53 -1.01 -9.15 0.51
CA VAL A 53 -1.21 -10.48 -0.06
C VAL A 53 -2.12 -11.32 0.84
N GLU A 54 -1.90 -11.31 2.16
CA GLU A 54 -2.78 -11.97 3.14
C GLU A 54 -4.22 -11.46 3.07
N ALA A 55 -4.40 -10.16 2.83
CA ALA A 55 -5.71 -9.54 2.64
C ALA A 55 -6.32 -9.77 1.25
N GLY A 56 -5.58 -10.37 0.30
CA GLY A 56 -6.01 -10.56 -1.09
C GLY A 56 -6.10 -9.26 -1.90
N GLU A 57 -5.45 -8.18 -1.44
CA GLU A 57 -5.44 -6.88 -2.11
C GLU A 57 -4.41 -6.79 -3.23
N VAL A 58 -3.34 -7.58 -3.15
CA VAL A 58 -2.29 -7.67 -4.19
C VAL A 58 -1.85 -9.13 -4.37
N GLU A 59 -1.24 -9.42 -5.51
CA GLU A 59 -0.67 -10.73 -5.80
C GLU A 59 0.79 -10.63 -6.29
N PRO A 60 1.66 -11.55 -5.88
CA PRO A 60 3.02 -11.60 -6.38
C PRO A 60 3.03 -12.06 -7.84
N VAL A 61 3.70 -11.29 -8.70
CA VAL A 61 3.90 -11.68 -10.10
C VAL A 61 4.85 -12.86 -10.18
N ARG A 62 4.41 -13.95 -10.80
CA ARG A 62 5.27 -15.07 -11.18
C ARG A 62 5.62 -14.91 -12.67
N ARG A 63 6.88 -14.66 -12.97
CA ARG A 63 7.43 -14.71 -14.33
C ARG A 63 8.21 -16.00 -14.50
#